data_AF-A0A4S2DJU7-F1
#
_entry.id   AF-A0A4S2DJU7-F1
#
_cell.length_a   1.000
_cell.length_b   1.000
_cell.length_c   1.000
_cell.angle_alpha   90.00
_cell.angle_beta   90.00
_cell.angle_gamma   90.00
#
_symmetry.space_group_name_H-M   'P 1'
#
loop_
_entity.id
_entity.type
_entity.pdbx_description
1 polymer ?
#
loop_
_entity_poly.entity_id
_entity_poly.type
_entity_poly.pdbx_seq_one_letter_code
_entity_poly.pdbx_strand_id
1 'polypeptide(L)'
;MYRERKENLFTLGYGIYANNIMFTYNKGEVVPVKYPDNIRLSSHIGYERQQKRIIDNTYAFIKERPAVNVLLYGDEGTGKSSTIKAIVNEFADKGLRMIEVREGDLLKLSELIEKLANDLFKFIIFIDELYFAKNN
;
A
#
# COMPACT_ATOMS: atom_id res chain seq x y z
N MET A 1 -27.22 13.96 0.76
CA MET A 1 -27.85 12.68 0.37
C MET A 1 -27.33 12.01 -0.90
N TYR A 2 -27.52 12.51 -2.14
CA TYR A 2 -27.00 11.82 -3.36
C TYR A 2 -25.47 11.94 -3.54
N ARG A 3 -24.87 13.07 -3.14
CA ARG A 3 -23.41 13.26 -3.08
C ARG A 3 -22.74 12.39 -2.01
N GLU A 4 -23.30 12.33 -0.79
CA GLU A 4 -22.80 11.46 0.28
C GLU A 4 -22.84 9.97 -0.08
N ARG A 5 -23.86 9.51 -0.82
CA ARG A 5 -23.91 8.11 -1.28
C ARG A 5 -22.84 7.80 -2.32
N LYS A 6 -22.49 8.75 -3.18
CA LYS A 6 -21.35 8.61 -4.10
C LYS A 6 -20.02 8.64 -3.37
N GLU A 7 -19.84 9.51 -2.38
CA GLU A 7 -18.61 9.55 -1.57
C GLU A 7 -18.39 8.26 -0.78
N ASN A 8 -19.46 7.60 -0.32
CA ASN A 8 -19.39 6.31 0.39
C ASN A 8 -19.28 5.09 -0.54
N LEU A 9 -19.55 5.22 -1.85
CA LEU A 9 -19.33 4.12 -2.81
C LEU A 9 -17.82 3.85 -3.05
N PHE A 10 -16.97 4.87 -2.88
CA PHE A 10 -15.50 4.73 -2.94
C PHE A 10 -14.92 3.95 -1.75
N THR A 11 -15.67 3.82 -0.65
CA THR A 11 -15.27 3.08 0.57
C THR A 11 -16.03 1.76 0.75
N LEU A 12 -17.25 1.66 0.20
CA LEU A 12 -18.16 0.49 0.28
C LEU A 12 -18.33 -0.23 -1.06
N GLY A 13 -17.28 -0.31 -1.87
CA GLY A 13 -17.31 -1.09 -3.12
C GLY A 13 -17.76 -2.55 -2.90
N TYR A 14 -18.10 -3.24 -3.98
CA TYR A 14 -18.27 -4.69 -3.97
C TYR A 14 -16.98 -5.34 -4.48
N GLY A 15 -16.47 -6.35 -3.79
CA GLY A 15 -15.27 -7.09 -4.21
C GLY A 15 -14.20 -7.18 -3.13
N ILE A 16 -13.07 -7.78 -3.50
CA ILE A 16 -12.01 -8.14 -2.54
C ILE A 16 -11.39 -6.92 -1.85
N TYR A 17 -11.33 -5.76 -2.54
CA TYR A 17 -10.76 -4.50 -2.06
C TYR A 17 -11.64 -3.76 -1.05
N ALA A 18 -12.93 -4.04 -1.01
CA ALA A 18 -13.81 -3.44 0.00
C ALA A 18 -13.67 -4.13 1.36
N ASN A 19 -13.46 -5.45 1.36
CA ASN A 19 -13.43 -6.27 2.57
C ASN A 19 -12.03 -6.46 3.16
N ASN A 20 -10.98 -6.09 2.41
CA ASN A 20 -9.60 -6.28 2.84
C ASN A 20 -8.76 -5.05 2.47
N ILE A 21 -7.76 -4.77 3.29
CA ILE A 21 -6.91 -3.57 3.13
C ILE A 21 -5.50 -3.90 2.64
N MET A 22 -5.08 -5.16 2.77
CA MET A 22 -3.75 -5.65 2.40
C MET A 22 -3.88 -6.91 1.54
N PHE A 23 -3.08 -6.98 0.50
CA PHE A 23 -3.08 -8.04 -0.49
C PHE A 23 -1.65 -8.46 -0.83
N THR A 24 -1.51 -9.67 -1.36
CA THR A 24 -0.30 -10.12 -2.04
C THR A 24 -0.62 -10.32 -3.52
N TYR A 25 0.35 -10.01 -4.38
CA TYR A 25 0.33 -10.37 -5.78
C TYR A 25 1.17 -11.62 -5.99
N ASN A 26 0.55 -12.68 -6.49
CA ASN A 26 1.19 -13.97 -6.68
C ASN A 26 0.62 -14.65 -7.91
N LYS A 27 1.48 -15.10 -8.83
CA LYS A 27 1.08 -15.86 -10.04
C LYS A 27 0.06 -15.12 -10.93
N GLY A 28 0.02 -13.79 -10.88
CA GLY A 28 -0.91 -12.98 -11.69
C GLY A 28 -2.24 -12.64 -11.01
N GLU A 29 -2.41 -13.04 -9.75
CA GLU A 29 -3.63 -12.80 -8.98
C GLU A 29 -3.37 -11.95 -7.75
N VAL A 30 -4.34 -11.09 -7.40
CA VAL A 30 -4.34 -10.30 -6.18
C VAL A 30 -5.16 -11.01 -5.12
N VAL A 31 -4.51 -11.44 -4.04
CA VAL A 31 -5.13 -12.27 -2.99
C VAL A 31 -5.07 -11.55 -1.65
N PRO A 32 -6.17 -11.48 -0.87
CA PRO A 32 -6.16 -10.89 0.46
C PRO A 32 -5.12 -11.52 1.39
N VAL A 33 -4.44 -10.70 2.18
CA VAL A 33 -3.60 -11.17 3.28
C VAL A 33 -4.52 -11.75 4.36
N LYS A 34 -4.34 -13.02 4.71
CA LYS A 34 -5.21 -13.74 5.66
C LYS A 34 -5.15 -13.18 7.08
N TYR A 35 -3.99 -12.66 7.48
CA TYR A 35 -3.73 -12.12 8.81
C TYR A 35 -2.98 -10.78 8.67
N PRO A 36 -3.68 -9.68 8.36
CA PRO A 36 -3.05 -8.37 8.27
C PRO A 36 -2.56 -7.93 9.66
N ASP A 37 -1.37 -7.32 9.70
CA ASP A 37 -0.83 -6.73 10.93
C ASP A 37 -1.67 -5.49 11.32
N ASN A 38 -2.01 -5.37 12.60
CA ASN A 38 -2.80 -4.26 13.15
C ASN A 38 -1.92 -3.10 13.66
N ILE A 39 -0.65 -3.09 13.30
CA ILE A 39 0.31 -2.04 13.67
C ILE A 39 -0.19 -0.63 13.33
N ARG A 40 0.11 0.33 14.21
CA ARG A 40 -0.32 1.74 14.09
C ARG A 40 0.88 2.67 14.08
N LEU A 41 0.69 3.88 13.57
CA LEU A 41 1.76 4.88 13.56
C LEU A 41 2.22 5.24 14.99
N SER A 42 1.30 5.23 15.95
CA SER A 42 1.58 5.47 17.36
C SER A 42 2.52 4.44 18.02
N SER A 43 2.75 3.28 17.41
CA SER A 43 3.61 2.24 17.97
C SER A 43 5.09 2.38 17.56
N HIS A 44 5.45 3.35 16.73
CA HIS A 44 6.83 3.53 16.26
C HIS A 44 7.50 4.72 16.96
N ILE A 45 8.57 4.46 17.72
CA ILE A 45 9.39 5.49 18.37
C ILE A 45 10.72 5.58 17.59
N GLY A 46 11.08 6.77 17.10
CA GLY A 46 12.44 7.08 16.62
C GLY A 46 12.67 7.30 15.11
N TYR A 47 11.68 7.07 14.23
CA TYR A 47 11.83 7.22 12.77
C TYR A 47 11.06 8.42 12.16
N GLU A 48 10.82 9.44 12.99
CA GLU A 48 9.80 10.48 12.78
C GLU A 48 9.94 11.27 11.48
N ARG A 49 11.15 11.68 11.08
CA ARG A 49 11.32 12.54 9.90
C ARG A 49 11.05 11.82 8.58
N GLN A 50 11.55 10.58 8.43
CA GLN A 50 11.28 9.80 7.22
C GLN A 50 9.83 9.34 7.19
N GLN A 51 9.29 8.89 8.34
CA GLN A 51 7.88 8.54 8.48
C GLN A 51 6.98 9.70 8.09
N LYS A 52 7.25 10.91 8.61
CA LYS A 52 6.47 12.10 8.27
C LYS A 52 6.46 12.37 6.76
N ARG A 53 7.60 12.24 6.08
CA ARG A 53 7.66 12.42 4.62
C ARG A 53 6.79 11.41 3.87
N ILE A 54 6.80 10.15 4.30
CA ILE A 54 5.96 9.11 3.69
C ILE A 54 4.48 9.39 3.97
N ILE A 55 4.14 9.77 5.21
CA ILE A 55 2.77 10.12 5.61
C ILE A 55 2.26 11.31 4.78
N ASP A 56 3.03 12.39 4.70
CA ASP A 56 2.66 13.59 3.95
C ASP A 56 2.47 13.26 2.45
N ASN A 57 3.36 12.43 1.88
CA ASN A 57 3.27 11.99 0.49
C ASN A 57 2.04 11.10 0.23
N THR A 58 1.77 10.14 1.12
CA THR A 58 0.60 9.27 1.03
C THR A 58 -0.69 10.07 1.21
N TYR A 59 -0.70 11.05 2.11
CA TYR A 59 -1.84 11.95 2.28
C TYR A 59 -2.07 12.79 1.01
N ALA A 60 -1.01 13.31 0.39
CA ALA A 60 -1.10 14.00 -0.89
C ALA A 60 -1.68 13.07 -1.98
N PHE A 61 -1.20 11.84 -2.07
CA PHE A 61 -1.69 10.82 -3.00
C PHE A 61 -3.19 10.53 -2.82
N ILE A 62 -3.65 10.31 -1.58
CA ILE A 62 -5.07 10.10 -1.26
C ILE A 62 -5.92 11.32 -1.66
N LYS A 63 -5.36 12.53 -1.54
CA LYS A 63 -6.03 13.77 -1.93
C LYS A 63 -5.90 14.11 -3.42
N GLU A 64 -5.42 13.17 -4.23
CA GLU A 64 -5.20 13.35 -5.69
C GLU A 64 -4.29 14.54 -6.01
N ARG A 65 -3.40 14.86 -5.07
CA ARG A 65 -2.33 15.83 -5.25
C ARG A 65 -1.07 15.12 -5.76
N PRO A 66 -0.12 15.85 -6.35
CA PRO A 66 1.16 15.28 -6.75
C PRO A 66 1.80 14.51 -5.58
N ALA A 67 2.11 13.24 -5.82
CA ALA A 67 2.82 12.36 -4.91
C ALA A 67 3.99 11.71 -5.67
N VAL A 68 5.07 11.43 -4.97
CA VAL A 68 6.26 10.81 -5.53
C VAL A 68 6.31 9.32 -5.20
N ASN A 69 6.87 8.53 -6.12
CA ASN A 69 7.25 7.16 -5.82
C ASN A 69 8.31 7.17 -4.72
N VAL A 70 8.09 6.41 -3.66
CA VAL A 70 9.00 6.36 -2.51
C VAL A 70 9.80 5.06 -2.57
N LEU A 71 11.11 5.18 -2.69
CA LEU A 71 12.04 4.08 -2.43
C LEU A 71 12.43 4.12 -0.94
N LEU A 72 12.05 3.09 -0.19
CA LEU A 72 12.48 2.93 1.20
C LEU A 72 13.74 2.07 1.23
N TYR A 73 14.85 2.66 1.72
CA TYR A 73 16.14 1.98 1.85
C TYR A 73 16.70 2.11 3.28
N GLY A 74 17.57 1.17 3.66
CA GLY A 74 18.27 1.10 4.95
C GLY A 74 18.17 -0.30 5.59
N ASP A 75 18.77 -0.48 6.75
CA ASP A 75 19.04 -1.81 7.30
C ASP A 75 17.77 -2.65 7.59
N GLU A 76 17.91 -3.97 7.46
CA GLU A 76 16.90 -4.95 7.85
C GLU A 76 16.50 -4.73 9.31
N GLY A 77 15.21 -4.91 9.63
CA GLY A 77 14.71 -4.70 11.00
C GLY A 77 14.50 -3.22 11.40
N THR A 78 14.72 -2.24 10.51
CA THR A 78 14.45 -0.81 10.81
C THR A 78 12.97 -0.40 10.77
N GLY A 79 12.04 -1.35 10.62
CA GLY A 79 10.61 -1.09 10.69
C GLY A 79 10.01 -0.41 9.45
N LYS A 80 10.62 -0.56 8.26
CA LYS A 80 10.10 0.01 7.00
C LYS A 80 8.77 -0.60 6.57
N SER A 81 8.71 -1.94 6.52
CA SER A 81 7.48 -2.69 6.22
C SER A 81 6.38 -2.37 7.26
N SER A 82 6.76 -2.38 8.54
CA SER A 82 5.93 -1.97 9.68
C SER A 82 5.36 -0.55 9.53
N THR A 83 6.18 0.40 9.07
CA THR A 83 5.76 1.79 8.81
C THR A 83 4.72 1.85 7.69
N ILE A 84 4.95 1.18 6.56
CA ILE A 84 3.99 1.17 5.45
C ILE A 84 2.67 0.52 5.88
N LYS A 85 2.72 -0.62 6.58
CA LYS A 85 1.54 -1.29 7.11
C LYS A 85 0.76 -0.40 8.09
N ALA A 86 1.47 0.34 8.95
CA ALA A 86 0.85 1.32 9.85
C ALA A 86 0.16 2.46 9.10
N ILE A 87 0.78 3.01 8.04
CA ILE A 87 0.18 4.05 7.20
C ILE A 87 -1.08 3.52 6.50
N VAL A 88 -1.04 2.29 5.97
CA VAL A 88 -2.18 1.65 5.30
C VAL A 88 -3.33 1.46 6.28
N ASN A 89 -3.05 1.01 7.50
CA ASN A 89 -4.05 0.88 8.57
C ASN A 89 -4.67 2.24 8.96
N GLU A 90 -3.90 3.32 8.95
CA GLU A 90 -4.36 4.66 9.32
C GLU A 90 -5.27 5.29 8.27
N PHE A 91 -5.05 4.98 6.99
CA PHE A 91 -5.79 5.57 5.88
C PHE A 91 -6.72 4.59 5.15
N ALA A 92 -6.94 3.40 5.72
CA ALA A 92 -7.84 2.39 5.16
C ALA A 92 -9.27 2.91 4.95
N ASP A 93 -9.76 3.73 5.89
CA ASP A 93 -11.06 4.42 5.85
C ASP A 93 -11.15 5.45 4.70
N LYS A 94 -10.00 5.91 4.17
CA LYS A 94 -9.91 6.84 3.03
C LYS A 94 -9.67 6.12 1.70
N GLY A 95 -9.88 4.81 1.67
CA GLY A 95 -9.73 4.00 0.47
C GLY A 95 -8.29 3.61 0.13
N LEU A 96 -7.34 3.77 1.05
CA LEU A 96 -5.97 3.30 0.84
C LEU A 96 -5.88 1.78 1.00
N ARG A 97 -5.20 1.12 0.06
CA ARG A 97 -4.95 -0.32 0.02
C ARG A 97 -3.48 -0.58 -0.25
N MET A 98 -3.00 -1.75 0.14
CA MET A 98 -1.63 -2.19 -0.10
C MET A 98 -1.59 -3.49 -0.87
N ILE A 99 -0.71 -3.58 -1.86
CA ILE A 99 -0.42 -4.82 -2.58
C ILE A 99 1.07 -5.09 -2.44
N GLU A 100 1.40 -6.18 -1.75
CA GLU A 100 2.76 -6.71 -1.67
C GLU A 100 3.08 -7.48 -2.95
N VAL A 101 4.13 -7.07 -3.65
CA VAL A 101 4.64 -7.72 -4.86
C VAL A 101 6.01 -8.32 -4.54
N ARG A 102 6.19 -9.61 -4.86
CA ARG A 102 7.48 -10.29 -4.69
C ARG A 102 8.32 -10.15 -5.95
N GLU A 103 9.63 -10.32 -5.81
CA GLU A 103 10.60 -10.22 -6.90
C GLU A 103 10.22 -11.04 -8.14
N GLY A 104 9.78 -12.29 -7.92
CA GLY A 104 9.37 -13.18 -9.01
C GLY A 104 8.17 -12.72 -9.84
N ASP A 105 7.38 -11.76 -9.34
CA ASP A 105 6.19 -11.23 -10.00
C ASP A 105 6.41 -9.81 -10.58
N LEU A 106 7.62 -9.24 -10.47
CA LEU A 106 7.93 -7.89 -10.96
C LEU A 106 7.78 -7.74 -12.48
N LEU A 107 8.05 -8.80 -13.24
CA LEU A 107 7.85 -8.81 -14.70
C LEU A 107 6.38 -8.58 -15.09
N LYS A 108 5.44 -8.83 -14.17
CA LYS A 108 4.00 -8.65 -14.36
C LYS A 108 3.46 -7.38 -13.69
N LEU A 109 4.35 -6.50 -13.23
CA LEU A 109 3.96 -5.29 -12.51
C LEU A 109 3.13 -4.34 -13.38
N SER A 110 3.46 -4.18 -14.65
CA SER A 110 2.69 -3.32 -15.57
C SER A 110 1.25 -3.81 -15.73
N GLU A 111 1.06 -5.12 -15.89
CA GLU A 111 -0.28 -5.73 -15.96
C GLU A 111 -1.07 -5.49 -14.66
N LEU A 112 -0.40 -5.61 -13.51
CA LEU A 112 -1.01 -5.30 -12.22
C LEU A 112 -1.44 -3.82 -12.16
N ILE A 113 -0.57 -2.88 -12.55
CA ILE A 113 -0.88 -1.45 -12.54
C ILE A 113 -2.08 -1.13 -13.43
N GLU A 114 -2.14 -1.70 -14.64
CA GLU A 114 -3.27 -1.53 -15.56
C GLU A 114 -4.59 -2.05 -14.98
N LYS A 115 -4.55 -3.20 -14.29
CA LYS A 115 -5.73 -3.76 -13.60
C LYS A 115 -6.23 -2.82 -12.49
N LEU A 116 -5.32 -2.21 -11.73
CA LEU A 116 -5.65 -1.34 -10.60
C LEU A 116 -6.08 0.07 -11.01
N ALA A 117 -5.63 0.55 -12.17
CA ALA A 117 -5.88 1.92 -12.63
C ALA A 117 -7.39 2.26 -12.80
N ASN A 118 -8.24 1.24 -12.97
CA ASN A 118 -9.68 1.41 -13.13
C ASN A 118 -10.48 1.32 -11.82
N ASP A 119 -9.82 1.09 -10.70
CA ASP A 119 -10.48 0.95 -9.40
C ASP A 119 -10.58 2.30 -8.66
N LEU A 120 -11.57 2.39 -7.78
CA LEU A 120 -11.87 3.58 -6.96
C LEU A 120 -10.92 3.72 -5.76
N PHE A 121 -10.31 2.62 -5.34
CA PHE A 121 -9.32 2.60 -4.27
C PHE A 121 -7.97 3.18 -4.70
N LYS A 122 -7.16 3.57 -3.71
CA LYS A 122 -5.79 4.05 -3.91
C LYS A 122 -4.83 2.96 -3.45
N PHE A 123 -3.88 2.57 -4.29
CA PHE A 123 -3.00 1.43 -4.02
C PHE A 123 -1.55 1.87 -3.77
N ILE A 124 -0.98 1.43 -2.65
CA ILE A 124 0.48 1.36 -2.47
C ILE A 124 0.93 0.01 -2.98
N ILE A 125 1.76 0.01 -4.02
CA ILE A 125 2.49 -1.19 -4.43
C ILE A 125 3.76 -1.24 -3.59
N PHE A 126 3.85 -2.25 -2.74
CA PHE A 126 4.99 -2.49 -1.87
C PHE A 126 5.81 -3.65 -2.43
N ILE A 127 7.07 -3.40 -2.75
CA ILE A 127 8.01 -4.43 -3.22
C ILE A 127 8.93 -4.71 -2.05
N ASP A 128 8.79 -5.88 -1.44
CA ASP A 128 9.64 -6.32 -0.33
C ASP A 128 10.89 -6.99 -0.89
N GLU A 129 12.06 -6.56 -0.42
CA GLU A 129 13.40 -7.08 -0.73
C GLU A 129 13.64 -7.53 -2.18
N LEU A 130 14.21 -6.65 -3.00
CA LEU A 130 14.98 -7.08 -4.17
C LEU A 130 16.25 -7.75 -3.63
N TYR A 131 16.30 -9.07 -3.58
CA TYR A 131 17.54 -9.76 -3.26
C TYR A 131 18.49 -9.52 -4.43
N PHE A 132 19.47 -8.65 -4.24
CA PHE A 132 20.63 -8.65 -5.13
C PHE A 132 21.36 -9.97 -4.92
N ALA A 133 21.05 -10.96 -5.75
CA ALA A 133 21.95 -12.07 -5.97
C ALA A 133 23.30 -11.45 -6.35
N LYS A 134 24.31 -11.59 -5.46
CA LYS A 134 25.69 -11.36 -5.84
C LYS A 134 25.97 -12.29 -7.01
N ASN A 135 26.07 -11.72 -8.21
CA ASN A 135 26.69 -12.41 -9.33
C ASN A 135 28.15 -12.65 -8.92
N ASN A 136 28.45 -13.88 -8.50
CA ASN A 136 29.81 -14.40 -8.42
C ASN A 136 30.23 -14.88 -9.81
#